data_AF-A0A9W9Y8E0-F1
#
_entry.id   AF-A0A9W9Y8E0-F1
#
_cell.length_a   1.000
_cell.length_b   1.000
_cell.length_c   1.000
_cell.angle_alpha   90.00
_cell.angle_beta   90.00
_cell.angle_gamma   90.00
#
_symmetry.space_group_name_H-M   'P 1'
#
loop_
_entity.id
_entity.type
_entity.pdbx_description
1 polymer ?
#
loop_
_entity_poly.entity_id
_entity_poly.type
_entity_poly.pdbx_seq_one_letter_code
_entity_poly.pdbx_strand_id
1 'polypeptide(L)'
;MAALLLDSRSNAVRTGTDRSDRFLCKEDVMKAKKHLDLVEFRVAADNMALGTRIKLLILRSDQYLGEENVAMAMEKAQEASELVHQHGFKLEFDSAKKRLDNLAAMLRQENQDWWNSELRSSN
;
A
#
# COMPACT_ATOMS: atom_id res chain seq x y z
N MET A 1 9.95 -14.20 14.91
CA MET A 1 10.52 -12.98 15.51
C MET A 1 10.52 -11.80 14.52
N ALA A 2 9.42 -11.57 13.80
CA ALA A 2 9.29 -10.47 12.83
C ALA A 2 8.31 -9.37 13.30
N ALA A 3 7.42 -9.68 14.25
CA ALA A 3 6.43 -8.73 14.77
C ALA A 3 7.03 -7.61 15.62
N LEU A 4 8.22 -7.80 16.20
CA LEU A 4 8.87 -6.80 17.07
C LEU A 4 9.69 -5.74 16.31
N LEU A 5 9.89 -5.90 14.99
CA LEU A 5 10.69 -4.94 14.21
C LEU A 5 9.88 -3.77 13.63
N LEU A 6 8.55 -3.85 13.67
CA LEU A 6 7.68 -2.78 13.16
C LEU A 6 7.30 -1.74 14.22
N ASP A 7 7.36 -2.09 15.51
CA ASP A 7 6.97 -1.19 16.61
C ASP A 7 8.09 -0.18 16.96
N SER A 8 9.36 -0.55 16.72
CA SER A 8 10.52 0.28 17.07
C SER A 8 10.72 1.52 16.18
N ARG A 9 10.01 1.63 15.05
CA ARG A 9 10.06 2.82 14.17
C ARG A 9 9.02 3.89 14.50
N SER A 10 8.11 3.65 15.44
CA SER A 10 7.04 4.63 15.75
C SER A 10 7.47 5.75 16.71
N ASN A 11 8.63 5.65 17.37
CA ASN A 11 9.06 6.62 18.41
C ASN A 11 10.30 7.44 18.06
N ALA A 12 10.88 7.28 16.88
CA ALA A 12 11.92 8.17 16.40
C ALA A 12 11.33 9.14 15.37
N VAL A 13 11.63 10.42 15.56
CA VAL A 13 11.48 11.51 14.57
C VAL A 13 10.13 12.24 14.59
N ARG A 14 9.80 12.76 15.78
CA ARG A 14 9.31 14.15 15.92
C ARG A 14 10.46 15.12 15.60
N THR A 15 10.86 15.23 14.35
CA THR A 15 11.59 16.41 13.84
C THR A 15 11.41 16.44 12.34
N GLY A 16 10.79 17.51 11.84
CA GLY A 16 10.65 17.73 10.41
C GLY A 16 12.01 17.71 9.70
N THR A 17 11.96 17.48 8.39
CA THR A 17 13.09 17.33 7.46
C THR A 17 13.64 15.91 7.40
N ASP A 18 12.89 15.00 6.78
CA ASP A 18 13.29 14.41 5.51
C ASP A 18 12.15 13.49 5.00
N ARG A 19 11.66 13.71 3.78
CA ARG A 19 10.71 12.77 3.15
C ARG A 19 11.41 11.45 2.75
N SER A 20 12.74 11.40 2.88
CA SER A 20 13.57 10.27 2.46
C SER A 20 13.60 9.07 3.43
N ASP A 21 13.21 9.21 4.71
CA ASP A 21 13.28 8.09 5.67
C ASP A 21 12.11 7.09 5.54
N ARG A 22 11.17 7.38 4.62
CA ARG A 22 10.08 6.47 4.20
C ARG A 22 10.39 5.70 2.91
N PHE A 23 11.58 5.82 2.34
CA PHE A 23 11.96 4.98 1.21
C PHE A 23 12.08 3.52 1.69
N LEU A 24 11.06 2.72 1.38
CA LEU A 24 11.19 1.28 1.41
C LEU A 24 12.43 0.92 0.59
N CYS A 25 13.30 0.07 1.15
CA CYS A 25 14.50 -0.36 0.46
C CYS A 25 14.09 -0.97 -0.88
N LYS A 26 14.62 -0.43 -2.00
CA LYS A 26 14.27 -0.90 -3.36
C LYS A 26 14.49 -2.39 -3.53
N GLU A 27 15.53 -2.93 -2.88
CA GLU A 27 15.82 -4.36 -2.85
C GLU A 27 14.71 -5.17 -2.18
N ASP A 28 14.14 -4.66 -1.09
CA ASP A 28 13.05 -5.32 -0.37
C ASP A 28 11.76 -5.28 -1.18
N VAL A 29 11.49 -4.18 -1.90
CA VAL A 29 10.34 -4.08 -2.83
C VAL A 29 10.49 -5.08 -3.97
N MET A 30 11.68 -5.21 -4.57
CA MET A 30 11.94 -6.21 -5.61
C MET A 30 11.80 -7.64 -5.10
N LYS A 31 12.28 -7.94 -3.89
CA LYS A 31 12.09 -9.26 -3.27
C LYS A 31 10.61 -9.56 -3.02
N ALA A 32 9.87 -8.59 -2.46
CA ALA A 32 8.45 -8.73 -2.24
C ALA A 32 7.71 -9.02 -3.55
N LYS A 33 8.01 -8.28 -4.62
CA LYS A 33 7.44 -8.50 -5.95
C LYS A 33 7.71 -9.92 -6.46
N LYS A 34 8.96 -10.39 -6.43
CA LYS A 34 9.31 -11.76 -6.85
C LYS A 34 8.55 -12.83 -6.08
N HIS A 35 8.34 -12.63 -4.78
CA HIS A 35 7.56 -13.56 -3.96
C HIS A 35 6.07 -13.53 -4.33
N LEU A 36 5.49 -12.34 -4.57
CA LEU A 36 4.10 -12.20 -5.01
C LEU A 36 3.87 -12.83 -6.38
N ASP A 37 4.77 -12.59 -7.34
CA ASP A 37 4.74 -13.18 -8.68
C ASP A 37 4.76 -14.73 -8.60
N LEU A 38 5.60 -15.27 -7.72
CA LEU A 38 5.69 -16.73 -7.49
C LEU A 38 4.39 -17.30 -6.89
N VAL A 39 3.76 -16.59 -5.94
CA VAL A 39 2.51 -17.02 -5.31
C VAL A 39 1.38 -17.06 -6.34
N GLU A 40 1.26 -16.01 -7.16
CA GLU A 40 0.28 -15.93 -8.26
C GLU A 40 0.52 -16.99 -9.33
N PHE A 41 1.77 -17.27 -9.66
CA PHE A 41 2.11 -18.32 -10.62
C PHE A 41 1.76 -19.72 -10.10
N ARG A 42 2.04 -19.99 -8.82
CA ARG A 42 1.84 -21.32 -8.22
C ARG A 42 0.39 -21.62 -7.89
N VAL A 43 -0.40 -20.59 -7.57
CA VAL A 43 -1.81 -20.74 -7.23
C VAL A 43 -2.60 -20.17 -8.39
N ALA A 44 -3.13 -21.04 -9.26
CA ALA A 44 -4.11 -20.61 -10.26
C ALA A 44 -5.18 -19.77 -9.55
N ALA A 45 -5.43 -18.55 -10.06
CA ALA A 45 -6.24 -17.54 -9.39
C ALA A 45 -7.64 -18.05 -8.96
N ASP A 46 -8.15 -19.06 -9.67
CA ASP A 46 -9.46 -19.68 -9.46
C ASP A 46 -9.47 -20.72 -8.32
N ASN A 47 -8.30 -21.23 -7.92
CA ASN A 47 -8.15 -22.18 -6.81
C ASN A 47 -7.78 -21.50 -5.49
N MET A 48 -7.58 -20.18 -5.49
CA MET A 48 -7.19 -19.43 -4.31
C MET A 48 -8.38 -19.16 -3.40
N ALA A 49 -8.28 -19.51 -2.12
CA ALA A 49 -9.28 -19.12 -1.12
C ALA A 49 -9.47 -17.60 -1.12
N LEU A 50 -10.72 -17.13 -1.05
CA LEU A 50 -11.07 -15.70 -1.17
C LEU A 50 -10.30 -14.81 -0.18
N GLY A 51 -10.18 -15.22 1.08
CA GLY A 51 -9.41 -14.48 2.09
C GLY A 51 -7.92 -14.36 1.75
N THR A 52 -7.34 -15.38 1.10
CA THR A 52 -5.96 -15.34 0.59
C THR A 52 -5.84 -14.39 -0.59
N ARG A 53 -6.81 -14.42 -1.51
CA ARG A 53 -6.86 -13.52 -2.66
C ARG A 53 -6.97 -12.05 -2.22
N ILE A 54 -7.80 -11.75 -1.23
CA ILE A 54 -7.92 -10.41 -0.64
C ILE A 54 -6.58 -9.96 -0.04
N LYS A 55 -5.91 -10.80 0.74
CA LYS A 55 -4.59 -10.47 1.32
C LYS A 55 -3.53 -10.24 0.24
N LEU A 56 -3.54 -11.04 -0.81
CA LEU A 56 -2.63 -10.89 -1.95
C LEU A 56 -2.83 -9.53 -2.63
N LEU A 57 -4.07 -9.10 -2.85
CA LEU A 57 -4.38 -7.80 -3.44
C LEU A 57 -3.89 -6.63 -2.57
N ILE A 58 -4.02 -6.73 -1.26
CA ILE A 58 -3.46 -5.72 -0.33
C ILE A 58 -1.93 -5.69 -0.39
N LEU A 59 -1.27 -6.85 -0.42
CA LEU A 59 0.19 -6.90 -0.54
C LEU A 59 0.69 -6.37 -1.89
N ARG A 60 -0.07 -6.59 -2.98
CA ARG A 60 0.19 -5.97 -4.29
C ARG A 60 0.03 -4.45 -4.23
N SER A 61 -0.99 -3.95 -3.53
CA SER A 61 -1.15 -2.51 -3.29
C SER A 61 0.06 -1.92 -2.56
N ASP A 62 0.57 -2.59 -1.52
CA ASP A 62 1.79 -2.18 -0.81
C ASP A 62 3.02 -2.18 -1.72
N GLN A 63 3.17 -3.25 -2.52
CA GLN A 63 4.28 -3.40 -3.46
C GLN A 63 4.27 -2.29 -4.53
N TYR A 64 3.12 -1.97 -5.12
CA TYR A 64 3.02 -0.89 -6.11
C TYR A 64 3.25 0.49 -5.49
N LEU A 65 2.81 0.73 -4.25
CA LEU A 65 3.13 1.95 -3.54
C LEU A 65 4.65 2.09 -3.33
N GLY A 66 5.33 0.99 -2.99
CA GLY A 66 6.80 0.96 -2.88
C GLY A 66 7.54 1.15 -4.20
N GLU A 67 6.87 0.92 -5.34
CA GLU A 67 7.35 1.26 -6.69
C GLU A 67 6.95 2.68 -7.14
N GLU A 68 6.38 3.48 -6.24
CA GLU A 68 5.82 4.82 -6.55
C GLU A 68 4.69 4.80 -7.59
N ASN A 69 4.09 3.63 -7.85
CA ASN A 69 2.97 3.46 -8.77
C ASN A 69 1.63 3.52 -8.01
N VAL A 70 1.24 4.75 -7.64
CA VAL A 70 0.03 5.01 -6.85
C VAL A 70 -1.24 4.54 -7.55
N ALA A 71 -1.32 4.67 -8.87
CA ALA A 71 -2.50 4.26 -9.65
C ALA A 71 -2.76 2.74 -9.52
N MET A 72 -1.73 1.91 -9.74
CA MET A 72 -1.85 0.46 -9.55
C MET A 72 -2.08 0.09 -8.08
N ALA A 73 -1.47 0.82 -7.15
CA ALA A 73 -1.70 0.60 -5.73
C ALA A 73 -3.17 0.80 -5.34
N MET A 74 -3.83 1.81 -5.91
CA MET A 74 -5.26 2.05 -5.71
C MET A 74 -6.13 0.99 -6.37
N GLU A 75 -5.83 0.60 -7.60
CA GLU A 75 -6.58 -0.44 -8.33
C GLU A 75 -6.66 -1.73 -7.49
N LYS A 76 -5.52 -2.20 -6.96
CA LYS A 76 -5.49 -3.44 -6.16
C LYS A 76 -6.19 -3.30 -4.82
N ALA A 77 -6.12 -2.14 -4.18
CA ALA A 77 -6.87 -1.88 -2.96
C ALA A 77 -8.40 -1.85 -3.21
N GLN A 78 -8.82 -1.34 -4.36
CA GLN A 78 -10.21 -1.29 -4.78
C GLN A 78 -10.76 -2.71 -5.06
N GLU A 79 -10.02 -3.52 -5.82
CA GLU A 79 -10.37 -4.94 -6.05
C GLU A 79 -10.52 -5.71 -4.73
N ALA A 80 -9.61 -5.49 -3.77
CA ALA A 80 -9.70 -6.12 -2.46
C ALA A 80 -10.97 -5.68 -1.71
N SER A 81 -11.28 -4.39 -1.73
CA SER A 81 -12.47 -3.83 -1.08
C SER A 81 -13.77 -4.39 -1.68
N GLU A 82 -13.83 -4.56 -2.99
CA GLU A 82 -14.99 -5.14 -3.69
C GLU A 82 -15.23 -6.60 -3.27
N LEU A 83 -14.17 -7.42 -3.27
CA LEU A 83 -14.27 -8.82 -2.84
C LEU A 83 -14.70 -8.95 -1.39
N VAL A 84 -14.16 -8.11 -0.51
CA VAL A 84 -14.54 -8.10 0.89
C VAL A 84 -16.02 -7.70 1.03
N HIS A 85 -16.45 -6.64 0.34
CA HIS A 85 -17.83 -6.16 0.41
C HIS A 85 -18.83 -7.22 -0.06
N GLN A 86 -18.51 -7.92 -1.16
CA GLN A 86 -19.36 -8.97 -1.73
C GLN A 86 -19.51 -10.20 -0.82
N HIS A 87 -18.49 -10.54 -0.03
CA HIS A 87 -18.44 -11.81 0.72
C HIS A 87 -18.52 -11.65 2.25
N GLY A 88 -18.65 -10.43 2.77
CA GLY A 88 -18.89 -10.19 4.20
C GLY A 88 -17.69 -10.44 5.11
N PHE A 89 -16.48 -10.40 4.58
CA PHE A 89 -15.23 -10.58 5.35
C PHE A 89 -14.93 -9.35 6.23
N LYS A 90 -15.61 -9.24 7.38
CA LYS A 90 -15.61 -8.03 8.21
C LYS A 90 -14.22 -7.60 8.69
N LEU A 91 -13.31 -8.54 9.01
CA LEU A 91 -11.95 -8.21 9.45
C LEU A 91 -11.07 -7.70 8.30
N GLU A 92 -11.17 -8.36 7.15
CA GLU A 92 -10.49 -7.95 5.93
C GLU A 92 -11.04 -6.61 5.40
N PHE A 93 -12.30 -6.28 5.71
CA PHE A 93 -12.93 -5.01 5.34
C PHE A 93 -12.28 -3.82 6.01
N ASP A 94 -12.10 -3.88 7.33
CA ASP A 94 -11.49 -2.79 8.07
C ASP A 94 -10.05 -2.54 7.59
N SER A 95 -9.33 -3.62 7.25
CA SER A 95 -7.98 -3.54 6.68
C SER A 95 -7.97 -2.89 5.28
N ALA A 96 -8.81 -3.38 4.36
CA ALA A 96 -8.89 -2.86 2.99
C ALA A 96 -9.35 -1.40 2.95
N LYS A 97 -10.37 -1.05 3.74
CA LYS A 97 -10.88 0.32 3.85
C LYS A 97 -9.82 1.27 4.40
N LYS A 98 -9.13 0.90 5.49
CA LYS A 98 -8.05 1.71 6.06
C LYS A 98 -6.93 1.97 5.04
N ARG A 99 -6.63 0.98 4.19
CA ARG A 99 -5.64 1.13 3.12
C ARG A 99 -6.09 2.14 2.07
N LEU A 100 -7.34 2.06 1.61
CA LEU A 100 -7.93 3.02 0.67
C LEU A 100 -7.95 4.44 1.24
N ASP A 101 -8.37 4.61 2.49
CA ASP A 101 -8.43 5.92 3.15
C ASP A 101 -7.04 6.59 3.23
N ASN A 102 -6.00 5.79 3.52
CA ASN A 102 -4.62 6.26 3.54
C ASN A 102 -4.12 6.68 2.14
N LEU A 103 -4.36 5.86 1.11
CA LEU A 103 -3.96 6.19 -0.26
C LEU A 103 -4.67 7.45 -0.76
N ALA A 104 -5.97 7.60 -0.48
CA ALA A 104 -6.73 8.78 -0.82
C ALA A 104 -6.21 10.03 -0.08
N ALA A 105 -5.78 9.90 1.17
CA ALA A 105 -5.15 11.00 1.90
C ALA A 105 -3.79 11.40 1.30
N MET A 106 -2.98 10.44 0.86
CA MET A 106 -1.71 10.70 0.17
C MET A 106 -1.92 11.50 -1.12
N LEU A 107 -2.88 11.08 -1.96
CA LEU A 107 -3.20 11.81 -3.20
C LEU A 107 -3.71 13.23 -2.96
N ARG A 108 -4.55 13.43 -1.92
CA ARG A 108 -5.01 14.77 -1.54
C ARG A 108 -3.83 15.65 -1.11
N GLN A 109 -2.90 15.11 -0.34
CA GLN A 109 -1.70 15.84 0.09
C GLN A 109 -0.78 16.17 -1.09
N GLU A 110 -0.55 15.23 -2.00
CA GLU A 110 0.27 15.45 -3.20
C GLU A 110 -0.31 16.55 -4.09
N ASN A 111 -1.62 16.52 -4.36
CA ASN A 111 -2.30 17.58 -5.09
C ASN A 111 -2.17 18.94 -4.38
N GLN A 112 -2.28 18.97 -3.05
CA GLN A 112 -2.16 20.21 -2.27
C GLN A 112 -0.72 20.74 -2.25
N ASP A 113 0.28 19.86 -2.15
CA ASP A 113 1.70 20.20 -2.23
C ASP A 113 2.07 20.74 -3.63
N TRP A 114 1.53 20.13 -4.69
CA TRP A 114 1.69 20.61 -6.06
C TRP A 114 1.12 22.02 -6.24
N TRP A 115 -0.13 22.24 -5.83
CA TRP A 115 -0.77 23.58 -5.89
C TRP A 115 0.02 24.63 -5.09
N ASN A 116 0.54 24.27 -3.92
CA ASN A 116 1.35 25.18 -3.10
C ASN A 116 2.71 25.52 -3.74
N SER A 117 3.30 24.59 -4.51
CA SER A 117 4.58 24.82 -5.22
C SER A 117 4.42 25.73 -6.45
N GLU A 118 3.30 25.61 -7.16
CA GLU A 118 2.96 26.44 -8.33
C GLU A 118 2.72 27.90 -7.91
N LEU A 119 1.94 28.09 -6.84
CA LEU A 119 1.65 29.42 -6.27
C LEU A 119 2.91 30.11 -5.71
N ARG A 120 3.90 29.35 -5.25
CA ARG A 120 5.18 29.88 -4.75
C ARG A 120 6.18 30.19 -5.85
N SER A 121 6.07 29.54 -7.01
CA SER A 121 6.96 29.77 -8.16
C SER A 121 6.52 30.95 -9.03
N SER A 122 5.31 31.47 -8.78
CA SER A 122 4.70 32.59 -9.52
C SER A 122 4.82 33.96 -8.81
N ASN A 123 5.53 34.03 -7.68
CA ASN A 123 5.86 35.26 -6.93
C ASN A 123 7.37 35.51 -6.94
#